data_AF-A0A951ZJR5-F1
#
_entry.id   AF-A0A951ZJR5-F1
#
_cell.length_a   1.000
_cell.length_b   1.000
_cell.length_c   1.000
_cell.angle_alpha   90.00
_cell.angle_beta   90.00
_cell.angle_gamma   90.00
#
_symmetry.space_group_name_H-M   'P 1'
#
loop_
_entity.id
_entity.type
_entity.pdbx_description
1 polymer ?
#
loop_
_entity_poly.entity_id
_entity_poly.type
_entity_poly.pdbx_seq_one_letter_code
_entity_poly.pdbx_strand_id
1 'polypeptide(L)'
;INHGFGYQTLYGHFSKLNCKEGQSVNRGDLIGFVGNTGKSVGPHLHYEVHKNGAPVNPINYYFNDLNAHEYQQILEASQHPSQSFD
;
A
#
# COMPACT_ATOMS: atom_id res chain seq x y z
N ILE A 1 8.53 0.81 4.34
CA ILE A 1 9.69 0.57 3.44
C ILE A 1 10.22 1.91 2.96
N ASN A 2 11.53 2.13 3.02
CA ASN A 2 12.17 3.33 2.50
C ASN A 2 12.75 3.03 1.10
N HIS A 3 12.33 3.79 0.10
CA HIS A 3 12.73 3.61 -1.30
C HIS A 3 13.84 4.57 -1.74
N GLY A 4 14.38 5.36 -0.80
CA GLY A 4 15.31 6.45 -1.10
C GLY A 4 14.60 7.68 -1.67
N PHE A 5 15.38 8.74 -1.92
CA PHE A 5 14.90 10.00 -2.51
C PHE A 5 13.68 10.63 -1.80
N GLY A 6 13.49 10.33 -0.50
CA GLY A 6 12.36 10.80 0.30
C GLY A 6 11.05 10.05 0.05
N TYR A 7 11.05 8.93 -0.67
CA TYR A 7 9.88 8.06 -0.82
C TYR A 7 9.83 6.97 0.24
N GLN A 8 8.69 6.84 0.89
CA GLN A 8 8.42 5.79 1.86
C GLN A 8 7.03 5.20 1.60
N THR A 9 6.88 3.91 1.83
CA THR A 9 5.57 3.27 1.84
C THR A 9 5.28 2.60 3.17
N LEU A 10 4.03 2.70 3.62
CA LEU A 10 3.52 2.06 4.82
C LEU A 10 2.55 0.96 4.41
N TYR A 11 2.64 -0.18 5.10
CA TYR A 11 1.74 -1.31 4.92
C TYR A 11 1.22 -1.74 6.30
N GLY A 12 -0.10 -1.72 6.48
CA GLY A 12 -0.78 -2.00 7.73
C GLY A 12 -1.57 -3.31 7.72
N HIS A 13 -2.14 -3.65 8.88
CA HIS A 13 -3.06 -4.77 9.09
C HIS A 13 -2.53 -6.17 8.74
N PHE A 14 -1.22 -6.38 8.73
CA PHE A 14 -0.67 -7.72 8.47
C PHE A 14 -1.13 -8.76 9.50
N SER A 15 -1.40 -9.98 9.04
CA SER A 15 -1.53 -11.17 9.90
C SER A 15 -0.16 -11.76 10.23
N LYS A 16 0.78 -11.67 9.27
CA LYS A 16 2.15 -12.16 9.42
C LYS A 16 3.09 -11.34 8.54
N LEU A 17 4.23 -10.96 9.11
CA LEU A 17 5.34 -10.33 8.37
C LEU A 17 6.25 -11.40 7.77
N ASN A 18 6.74 -11.14 6.56
CA ASN A 18 7.72 -11.98 5.86
C ASN A 18 9.05 -11.24 5.62
N CYS A 19 9.22 -10.06 6.22
CA CYS A 19 10.44 -9.28 6.17
C CYS A 19 10.94 -8.91 7.57
N LYS A 20 12.20 -8.50 7.67
CA LYS A 20 12.82 -8.01 8.91
C LYS A 20 13.31 -6.57 8.75
N GLU A 21 13.47 -5.87 9.86
CA GLU A 21 14.09 -4.54 9.86
C GLU A 21 15.50 -4.60 9.27
N GLY A 22 15.83 -3.60 8.43
CA GLY A 22 17.10 -3.54 7.70
C GLY A 22 17.20 -4.47 6.48
N GLN A 23 16.21 -5.34 6.23
CA GLN A 23 16.18 -6.17 5.03
C GLN A 23 15.99 -5.32 3.78
N SER A 24 16.87 -5.50 2.79
CA SER A 24 16.67 -4.96 1.44
C SER A 24 15.64 -5.80 0.70
N VAL A 25 14.72 -5.14 0.01
CA VAL A 25 13.66 -5.78 -0.78
C VAL A 25 13.58 -5.14 -2.16
N ASN A 26 13.23 -5.94 -3.16
CA ASN A 26 12.97 -5.51 -4.52
C ASN A 26 11.47 -5.33 -4.75
N ARG A 27 11.12 -4.60 -5.80
CA ARG A 27 9.71 -4.53 -6.26
C ARG A 27 9.22 -5.94 -6.57
N GLY A 28 8.07 -6.30 -6.02
CA GLY A 28 7.45 -7.62 -6.18
C GLY A 28 7.79 -8.62 -5.08
N ASP A 29 8.71 -8.31 -4.18
CA ASP A 29 9.04 -9.20 -3.06
C ASP A 29 7.86 -9.33 -2.08
N LEU A 30 7.63 -10.55 -1.60
CA LEU A 30 6.63 -10.82 -0.57
C LEU A 30 7.10 -10.32 0.80
N ILE A 31 6.49 -9.24 1.28
CA ILE A 31 6.83 -8.61 2.58
C ILE A 31 5.91 -9.03 3.74
N GLY A 32 4.74 -9.60 3.45
CA GLY A 32 3.78 -10.01 4.48
C GLY A 32 2.46 -10.47 3.90
N PHE A 33 1.58 -10.92 4.81
CA PHE A 33 0.27 -11.47 4.48
C PHE A 33 -0.83 -10.60 5.09
N VAL A 34 -1.86 -10.31 4.30
CA VAL A 34 -3.03 -9.54 4.74
C VAL A 34 -3.64 -10.16 6.01
N GLY A 35 -4.14 -9.30 6.89
CA GLY A 35 -4.77 -9.67 8.14
C GLY A 35 -5.81 -8.64 8.55
N ASN A 36 -6.04 -8.56 9.85
CA ASN A 36 -7.06 -7.69 10.46
C ASN A 36 -6.57 -7.16 11.82
N THR A 37 -5.27 -6.85 11.93
CA THR A 37 -4.64 -6.42 13.18
C THR A 37 -4.76 -4.90 13.36
N GLY A 38 -4.81 -4.41 14.61
CA GLY A 38 -4.90 -2.98 14.88
C GLY A 38 -6.31 -2.41 14.64
N LYS A 39 -6.39 -1.15 14.21
CA LYS A 39 -7.64 -0.47 13.90
C LYS A 39 -8.09 -0.88 12.50
N SER A 40 -8.93 -1.91 12.42
CA SER A 40 -9.42 -2.47 11.15
C SER A 40 -10.81 -3.09 11.36
N VAL A 41 -11.73 -2.87 10.43
CA VAL A 41 -13.11 -3.40 10.50
C VAL A 41 -13.27 -4.75 9.81
N GLY A 42 -12.28 -5.19 9.03
CA GLY A 42 -12.26 -6.49 8.35
C GLY A 42 -10.94 -6.76 7.62
N PRO A 43 -10.69 -7.99 7.13
CA PRO A 43 -9.41 -8.32 6.51
C PRO A 43 -9.11 -7.51 5.24
N HIS A 44 -8.10 -6.64 5.30
CA HIS A 44 -7.67 -5.80 4.18
C HIS A 44 -6.23 -5.30 4.37
N LEU A 45 -5.68 -4.65 3.34
CA LEU A 45 -4.37 -4.02 3.40
C LEU A 45 -4.54 -2.50 3.48
N HIS A 46 -4.00 -1.89 4.52
CA HIS A 46 -3.80 -0.44 4.55
C HIS A 46 -2.47 -0.10 3.88
N TYR A 47 -2.51 0.76 2.86
CA TYR A 47 -1.34 1.12 2.06
C TYR A 47 -1.25 2.63 1.90
N GLU A 48 -0.09 3.19 2.26
CA GLU A 48 0.18 4.61 2.10
C GLU A 48 1.49 4.84 1.36
N VAL A 49 1.54 5.95 0.62
CA VAL A 49 2.75 6.49 0.01
C VAL A 49 3.04 7.83 0.67
N HIS A 50 4.28 8.01 1.10
CA HIS A 50 4.77 9.23 1.72
C HIS A 50 5.92 9.81 0.90
N LYS A 51 5.88 11.12 0.65
CA LYS A 51 6.95 11.87 -0.01
C LYS A 51 7.44 12.96 0.94
N ASN A 52 8.71 12.88 1.33
CA ASN A 52 9.36 13.79 2.28
C ASN A 52 8.57 13.89 3.61
N GLY A 53 8.01 12.77 4.07
CA GLY A 53 7.23 12.69 5.31
C GLY A 53 5.77 13.13 5.20
N ALA A 54 5.30 13.60 4.04
CA ALA A 54 3.90 13.93 3.82
C ALA A 54 3.18 12.79 3.05
N PRO A 55 1.97 12.39 3.46
CA PRO A 55 1.18 11.41 2.72
C PRO A 55 0.76 11.99 1.36
N VAL A 56 0.84 11.16 0.33
CA VAL A 56 0.46 11.49 -1.05
C VAL A 56 -0.47 10.42 -1.60
N ASN A 57 -1.32 10.79 -2.56
CA ASN A 57 -2.26 9.83 -3.14
C ASN A 57 -1.51 8.67 -3.85
N PRO A 58 -1.68 7.41 -3.39
CA PRO A 58 -1.00 6.25 -3.97
C PRO A 58 -1.37 5.94 -5.42
N ILE A 59 -2.51 6.43 -5.93
CA ILE A 59 -3.00 6.15 -7.29
C ILE A 59 -1.95 6.47 -8.36
N ASN A 60 -1.12 7.49 -8.12
CA ASN A 60 -0.10 7.95 -9.05
C ASN A 60 1.13 7.01 -9.13
N TYR A 61 1.19 5.94 -8.35
CA TYR A 61 2.36 5.07 -8.22
C TYR A 61 2.16 3.63 -8.75
N TYR A 62 1.02 3.33 -9.39
CA TYR A 62 0.72 2.01 -9.99
C TYR A 62 1.23 1.84 -11.45
N PHE A 63 2.10 2.73 -11.92
CA PHE A 63 2.32 3.03 -13.35
C PHE A 63 2.76 1.88 -14.27
N ASN A 64 3.26 0.76 -13.76
CA ASN A 64 3.85 -0.30 -14.61
C ASN A 64 3.11 -1.64 -14.56
N ASP A 65 2.15 -1.83 -13.66
CA ASP A 65 1.57 -3.15 -13.40
C ASP A 65 0.09 -3.24 -13.85
N LEU A 66 -0.50 -2.14 -14.33
CA LEU A 66 -1.91 -2.06 -14.72
C LEU A 66 -2.07 -1.65 -16.17
N ASN A 67 -3.03 -2.26 -16.87
CA ASN A 67 -3.51 -1.74 -18.14
C ASN A 67 -4.47 -0.55 -17.92
N ALA A 68 -4.78 0.18 -19.00
CA ALA A 68 -5.62 1.38 -18.93
C ALA A 68 -7.03 1.12 -18.33
N HIS A 69 -7.59 -0.07 -18.55
CA HIS A 69 -8.90 -0.43 -18.02
C HIS A 69 -8.82 -0.70 -16.51
N GLU A 70 -7.80 -1.44 -16.06
CA GLU A 70 -7.58 -1.71 -14.64
C GLU A 70 -7.27 -0.43 -13.85
N TYR A 71 -6.47 0.47 -14.42
CA TYR A 71 -6.21 1.78 -13.81
C TYR A 71 -7.50 2.58 -13.60
N GLN A 72 -8.38 2.59 -14.60
CA GLN A 72 -9.66 3.29 -14.52
C GLN A 72 -10.57 2.69 -13.44
N GLN A 73 -10.64 1.36 -13.33
CA GLN A 73 -11.39 0.68 -12.28
C GLN A 73 -10.89 1.02 -10.88
N ILE A 74 -9.57 1.07 -10.68
CA ILE A 74 -8.99 1.42 -9.38
C ILE A 74 -9.21 2.90 -9.07
N LEU A 75 -9.10 3.78 -10.07
CA LEU A 75 -9.39 5.20 -9.89
C LEU A 75 -10.85 5.42 -9.46
N GLU A 76 -11.80 4.78 -10.13
CA GLU A 76 -13.23 4.84 -9.77
C GLU A 76 -13.46 4.28 -8.37
N ALA A 77 -12.91 3.11 -8.04
CA ALA A 77 -12.99 2.52 -6.71
C ALA A 77 -12.41 3.44 -5.62
N SER A 78 -11.30 4.13 -5.89
CA SER A 78 -10.65 5.04 -4.93
C SER A 78 -11.45 6.31 -4.62
N GLN A 79 -12.37 6.71 -5.51
CA GLN A 79 -13.20 7.91 -5.34
C GLN A 79 -14.47 7.65 -4.51
N HIS A 80 -14.79 6.38 -4.21
CA HIS A 80 -15.94 6.03 -3.40
C HIS A 80 -15.64 6.17 -1.90
N PRO A 81 -16.26 7.13 -1.18
CA PRO A 81 -15.89 7.46 0.22
C PRO A 81 -16.24 6.37 1.24
N SER A 82 -17.05 5.37 0.86
CA SER A 82 -17.63 4.36 1.75
C SER A 82 -16.79 3.10 1.92
N GLN A 83 -15.52 3.11 1.49
CA GLN A 83 -14.67 1.92 1.42
C GLN A 83 -13.39 2.01 2.27
N SER A 84 -13.37 2.88 3.29
CA SER A 84 -12.31 2.80 4.30
C SER A 84 -12.62 1.64 5.24
N PHE A 85 -11.75 0.63 5.25
CA PHE A 85 -11.79 -0.47 6.22
C PHE A 85 -10.92 -0.18 7.47
N ASP A 86 -10.31 1.00 7.51
CA ASP A 86 -9.47 1.54 8.59
C ASP A 86 -10.25 2.29 9.68
#